data_AF-A0A182EHN2-F1
#
_entry.id   AF-A0A182EHN2-F1
#
_cell.length_a   1.000
_cell.length_b   1.000
_cell.length_c   1.000
_cell.angle_alpha   90.00
_cell.angle_beta   90.00
_cell.angle_gamma   90.00
#
_symmetry.space_group_name_H-M   'P 1'
#
loop_
_entity.id
_entity.type
_entity.pdbx_description
1 polymer ?
#
loop_
_entity_poly.entity_id
_entity_poly.type
_entity_poly.pdbx_seq_one_letter_code
_entity_poly.pdbx_strand_id
1 'polypeptide(L)' 'MTAASSIQNLNKPKDAFEQLEDEEGTRQGFCHIRIQQRTGRKTITTVQGIAPEYDLKKIVRYLKK' A
#
# COMPACT_ATOMS: atom_id res chain seq x y z
N MET A 1 32.21 22.64 -23.75
CA MET A 1 31.42 22.50 -22.51
C MET A 1 30.01 22.12 -22.93
N THR A 2 29.43 20.96 -22.66
CA THR A 2 29.77 19.86 -21.75
C THR A 2 29.01 18.66 -22.32
N ALA A 3 29.71 17.57 -22.69
CA ALA A 3 29.05 16.35 -23.15
C ALA A 3 28.36 15.71 -21.95
N ALA A 4 27.03 15.60 -21.98
CA ALA A 4 26.29 14.83 -20.98
C ALA A 4 26.62 13.35 -21.21
N SER A 5 27.50 12.80 -20.37
CA SER A 5 27.78 11.38 -20.31
C SER A 5 26.52 10.64 -19.87
N SER A 6 25.73 10.16 -20.84
CA SER A 6 24.62 9.24 -20.60
C SER A 6 25.17 7.93 -20.05
N ILE A 7 25.00 7.71 -18.75
CA ILE A 7 25.30 6.43 -18.10
C ILE A 7 24.27 5.42 -18.62
N GLN A 8 24.72 4.53 -19.52
CA GLN A 8 23.90 3.48 -20.13
C GLN A 8 23.39 2.41 -19.15
N ASN A 9 23.80 2.48 -17.88
CA ASN A 9 23.57 1.45 -16.88
C ASN A 9 22.71 1.93 -15.69
N LEU A 10 21.91 2.98 -15.86
CA LEU A 10 20.82 3.28 -14.93
C LEU A 10 19.59 2.50 -15.41
N ASN A 11 19.58 1.20 -15.12
CA ASN A 11 18.38 0.39 -15.23
C ASN A 11 17.41 0.93 -14.17
N LYS A 12 16.57 1.92 -14.52
CA LYS A 12 15.53 2.41 -13.61
C LYS A 12 14.67 1.19 -13.30
N PRO A 13 14.69 0.66 -12.05
CA PRO A 13 13.74 -0.39 -11.71
C PRO A 13 12.37 0.20 -12.01
N LYS A 14 11.57 -0.52 -12.81
CA LYS A 14 10.21 -0.11 -13.16
C LYS A 14 9.52 0.32 -11.87
N ASP A 15 9.01 1.54 -11.84
CA ASP A 15 8.45 2.11 -10.61
C ASP A 15 7.32 1.18 -10.15
N ALA A 16 7.38 0.71 -8.91
CA ALA A 16 6.45 -0.30 -8.41
C ALA A 16 4.98 0.19 -8.44
N PHE A 17 4.79 1.50 -8.56
CA PHE A 17 3.48 2.15 -8.68
C PHE A 17 2.92 2.16 -10.11
N GLU A 18 3.75 2.14 -11.16
CA GLU A 18 3.27 2.09 -12.56
C GLU A 18 2.64 0.73 -12.90
N GLN A 19 3.06 -0.34 -12.21
CA GLN A 19 2.55 -1.69 -12.44
C GLN A 19 1.13 -1.92 -11.89
N LEU A 20 0.61 -0.98 -11.09
CA LEU A 20 -0.72 -1.03 -10.48
C LEU A 20 -1.79 -0.32 -11.32
N GLU A 21 -1.39 0.46 -12.34
CA GLU A 21 -2.35 1.14 -13.23
C GLU A 21 -2.99 0.17 -14.25
N ASP A 22 -2.31 -0.94 -14.57
CA ASP A 22 -2.75 -1.95 -15.54
C ASP A 22 -3.67 -3.03 -14.94
N GLU A 23 -3.75 -3.15 -13.62
CA GLU A 23 -4.74 -4.02 -12.97
C GLU A 23 -6.09 -3.29 -12.91
N GLU A 24 -6.88 -3.39 -13.99
CA GLU A 24 -8.33 -3.15 -13.97
C GLU A 24 -9.06 -4.24 -13.14
N GLY A 25 -8.52 -4.61 -11.99
CA GLY A 25 -9.29 -5.22 -10.93
C GLY A 25 -10.30 -4.20 -10.49
N THR A 26 -11.58 -4.45 -10.82
CA THR A 26 -12.79 -3.77 -10.35
C THR A 26 -12.50 -2.86 -9.16
N ARG A 27 -12.87 -1.57 -9.29
CA ARG A 27 -12.82 -0.50 -8.26
C ARG A 27 -13.64 -0.83 -7.00
N GLN A 28 -13.50 -2.03 -6.43
CA GLN A 28 -13.80 -2.31 -5.04
C GLN A 28 -12.93 -1.32 -4.27
N GLY A 29 -13.59 -0.40 -3.58
CA GLY A 29 -12.94 0.78 -3.01
C GLY A 29 -11.62 0.46 -2.30
N PHE A 30 -10.65 1.37 -2.43
CA PHE A 30 -9.33 1.18 -1.85
C PHE A 30 -9.41 0.90 -0.35
N CYS A 31 -8.80 -0.21 0.06
CA CYS A 31 -8.56 -0.50 1.47
C CYS A 31 -7.27 0.19 1.91
N HIS A 32 -7.38 1.21 2.77
CA HIS A 32 -6.23 1.93 3.31
C HIS A 32 -5.79 1.31 4.63
N ILE A 33 -4.58 0.75 4.63
CA ILE A 33 -3.92 0.27 5.86
C ILE A 33 -2.93 1.35 6.29
N ARG A 34 -3.08 1.87 7.51
CA ARG A 34 -2.24 2.94 8.05
C ARG A 34 -1.66 2.52 9.38
N ILE A 35 -0.41 2.91 9.62
CA ILE A 35 0.23 2.77 10.92
C ILE A 35 0.22 4.14 11.59
N GLN A 36 -0.31 4.19 12.81
CA GLN A 36 -0.37 5.38 13.63
C GLN A 36 0.42 5.13 14.92
N GLN A 37 1.18 6.12 15.38
CA GLN A 37 1.84 6.05 16.68
C GLN A 37 0.82 6.35 17.78
N ARG A 38 0.69 5.47 18.78
CA ARG A 38 -0.23 5.68 19.92
C ARG A 38 0.47 6.40 21.06
N THR A 39 1.48 5.77 21.64
CA THR A 39 2.30 6.32 22.73
C THR A 39 3.69 5.70 22.70
N GLY A 40 4.74 6.53 22.76
CA GLY A 40 6.11 6.06 22.66
C GLY A 40 6.30 5.17 21.42
N ARG A 41 6.84 3.95 21.60
CA ARG A 41 7.01 2.98 20.51
C ARG A 41 5.77 2.11 20.21
N LYS A 42 4.64 2.35 20.89
CA LYS A 42 3.37 1.63 20.62
C LYS A 42 2.70 2.23 19.40
N THR A 43 2.22 1.39 18.49
CA THR A 43 1.48 1.79 17.29
C THR A 43 0.08 1.17 17.25
N ILE A 44 -0.83 1.79 16.50
CA ILE A 44 -2.14 1.26 16.10
C ILE A 44 -2.11 1.12 14.59
N THR A 45 -2.49 -0.05 14.09
CA THR A 45 -2.78 -0.24 12.67
C THR A 45 -4.27 0.01 12.45
N THR A 46 -4.61 1.02 11.65
CA THR A 46 -6.00 1.30 11.24
C THR A 46 -6.23 0.82 9.82
N VAL A 47 -7.39 0.22 9.58
CA VAL A 47 -7.81 -0.24 8.26
C VAL A 47 -9.11 0.49 7.92
N GLN A 48 -9.11 1.20 6.79
CA GLN A 48 -10.25 1.96 6.27
C GLN A 48 -10.62 1.43 4.88
N GLY A 49 -11.88 1.57 4.46
CA GLY A 49 -12.31 1.14 3.13
C GLY A 49 -12.64 -0.36 3.01
N ILE A 50 -12.91 -1.04 4.13
CA ILE A 50 -13.47 -2.40 4.11
C ILE A 50 -14.94 -2.32 3.67
N ALA A 51 -15.32 -3.14 2.69
CA ALA A 51 -16.72 -3.20 2.24
C ALA A 51 -17.66 -3.64 3.36
N PRO A 52 -18.89 -3.09 3.44
CA PRO A 52 -19.84 -3.38 4.51
C PRO A 52 -20.35 -4.84 4.51
N GLU A 53 -20.12 -5.57 3.41
CA GLU A 53 -20.46 -6.99 3.26
C GLU A 53 -19.64 -7.90 4.20
N TYR A 54 -18.48 -7.42 4.67
CA TYR A 54 -17.60 -8.18 5.54
C TYR A 54 -17.89 -7.96 7.04
N ASP A 55 -17.91 -9.04 7.82
CA ASP A 55 -18.05 -8.97 9.28
C ASP A 55 -16.71 -8.60 9.96
N LEU A 56 -16.63 -7.34 10.39
CA LEU A 56 -15.50 -6.79 11.12
C LEU A 56 -15.18 -7.57 12.41
N LYS A 57 -16.18 -8.12 13.12
CA LYS A 57 -15.93 -8.89 14.36
C LYS A 57 -15.23 -10.20 14.08
N LYS A 58 -15.63 -10.90 13.02
CA LYS A 58 -14.99 -12.15 12.57
C LYS A 58 -13.55 -11.90 12.14
N ILE A 59 -13.30 -10.82 11.39
CA ILE A 59 -11.95 -10.41 10.97
C ILE A 59 -11.07 -10.12 12.20
N VAL A 60 -11.56 -9.28 13.12
CA VAL A 60 -10.81 -8.95 14.35
C VAL A 60 -10.54 -10.20 15.20
N ARG A 61 -11.47 -11.14 15.29
CA ARG A 61 -11.27 -12.40 16.01
C ARG A 61 -10.17 -13.26 15.39
N TYR A 62 -10.11 -13.32 14.06
CA TYR A 62 -9.08 -14.08 13.36
C TYR A 62 -7.70 -13.43 13.49
N LEU A 63 -7.63 -12.09 13.42
CA LEU A 63 -6.37 -11.34 13.59
C LEU A 63 -5.84 -11.33 15.04
N LYS A 64 -6.72 -11.50 16.04
CA LYS A 64 -6.34 -11.58 17.45
C LYS A 64 -5.92 -12.99 17.88
N LYS A 65 -6.23 -14.01 17.09
CA LYS A 65 -5.86 -15.39 17.36
C LYS A 65 -4.38 -15.59 17.09
#